data_AF-A0A929ARE7-F1
#
_entry.id   AF-A0A929ARE7-F1
#
_cell.length_a   1.000
_cell.length_b   1.000
_cell.length_c   1.000
_cell.angle_alpha   90.00
_cell.angle_beta   90.00
_cell.angle_gamma   90.00
#
_symmetry.space_group_name_H-M   'P 1'
#
loop_
_entity.id
_entity.type
_entity.pdbx_description
1 polymer ?
#
loop_
_entity_poly.entity_id
_entity_poly.type
_entity_poly.pdbx_seq_one_letter_code
_entity_poly.pdbx_strand_id
1 'polypeptide(L)'
;MNVQQAELYRRIQAFSLDEPDTNQPFTQRLARENRWSARYTQRVTDEYKKFVFLAAAAGHPVAPSDQVDQVWHLHLLYTHSYWGEFCPNILQMPFHHSPSRGGKSEHHKFYDWYSKTLASYESFFGHAPPADIWTPAHIRFAGNVDFVRVNAQQTWLLPKPHLRTLPKLHLDQRVSAILLFVLVVTITGCEPLLSTGIRNPLNFTGSEFLRFYLLVASAVFLVAYCLRWYLRQPAANFSSSTVSLDTYETAYLVGGKNKVIETAIASLVQRGHLKPQPTTRSLILEKPLPADSHPLERAIAKVIKTDGRIERVKASVSTTINQICDRQICDRLQHLHLLVSKNQAKVAQQLPAMAVFAVLLLGISKIGVGISRGKPVGFLFMLCLFTAIVGLGFLYIPVFRSRYGDRVLADIQNRHAHLKQTSTSSTSTDPQLVLAFALFGTGVLAGSSLNDLRQVLTPPPSSSGGDSGGGGCGGGGGCGGGCGGGGGCGG
;
A
#
# COMPACT_ATOMS: atom_id res chain seq x y z
N MET A 1 -27.93 39.51 -16.84
CA MET A 1 -27.39 40.33 -17.95
C MET A 1 -28.28 41.54 -18.14
N ASN A 2 -27.73 42.73 -18.36
CA ASN A 2 -28.50 43.89 -18.83
C ASN A 2 -28.77 43.81 -20.35
N VAL A 3 -29.56 44.74 -20.89
CA VAL A 3 -29.95 44.72 -22.32
C VAL A 3 -28.75 44.80 -23.26
N GLN A 4 -27.76 45.66 -22.96
CA GLN A 4 -26.54 45.81 -23.76
C GLN A 4 -25.68 44.54 -23.76
N GLN A 5 -25.55 43.90 -22.59
CA GLN A 5 -24.85 42.63 -22.43
C GLN A 5 -25.56 41.50 -23.20
N ALA A 6 -26.89 41.45 -23.16
CA ALA A 6 -27.66 40.46 -23.92
C ALA A 6 -27.51 40.64 -25.44
N GLU A 7 -27.49 41.88 -25.92
CA GLU A 7 -27.21 42.21 -27.34
C GLU A 7 -25.81 41.76 -27.75
N LEU A 8 -24.80 42.13 -26.97
CA LEU A 8 -23.41 41.72 -27.21
C LEU A 8 -23.29 40.19 -27.27
N TYR A 9 -23.86 39.49 -26.29
CA TYR A 9 -23.84 38.04 -26.24
C TYR A 9 -24.49 37.43 -27.49
N ARG A 10 -25.63 37.97 -27.94
CA ARG A 10 -26.31 37.49 -29.17
C ARG A 10 -25.43 37.62 -30.40
N ARG A 11 -24.76 38.77 -30.59
CA ARG A 11 -23.84 38.98 -31.72
C ARG A 11 -22.68 38.00 -31.71
N ILE A 12 -22.06 37.79 -30.54
CA ILE A 12 -20.97 36.82 -30.37
C ILE A 12 -21.45 35.39 -30.69
N GLN A 13 -22.65 35.03 -30.24
CA GLN A 13 -23.23 33.70 -30.51
C GLN A 13 -23.52 33.50 -32.01
N ALA A 14 -24.01 34.53 -32.69
CA ALA A 14 -24.34 34.49 -34.13
C ALA A 14 -23.10 34.42 -35.05
N PHE A 15 -21.93 34.87 -34.59
CA PHE A 15 -20.71 34.83 -35.39
C PHE A 15 -20.26 33.38 -35.68
N SER A 16 -20.03 33.04 -36.95
CA SER A 16 -19.46 31.75 -37.34
C SER A 16 -17.95 31.86 -37.41
N LEU A 17 -17.24 30.91 -36.79
CA LEU A 17 -15.79 30.75 -36.95
C LEU A 17 -15.43 29.92 -38.19
N ASP A 18 -16.37 29.13 -38.68
CA ASP A 18 -16.21 28.37 -39.92
C ASP A 18 -16.69 29.22 -41.09
N GLU A 19 -15.79 29.46 -42.05
CA GLU A 19 -16.13 30.07 -43.34
C GLU A 19 -16.79 29.02 -44.26
N PRO A 20 -17.87 29.39 -44.97
CA PRO A 20 -18.47 28.51 -45.97
C PRO A 20 -17.47 28.21 -47.09
N ASP A 21 -17.63 27.04 -47.73
CA ASP A 21 -16.86 26.62 -48.92
C ASP A 21 -15.34 26.46 -48.72
N THR A 22 -14.89 26.21 -47.50
CA THR A 22 -13.48 25.89 -47.21
C THR A 22 -13.24 24.38 -47.07
N ASN A 23 -12.15 23.89 -47.66
CA ASN A 23 -11.74 22.47 -47.54
C ASN A 23 -11.21 22.10 -46.15
N GLN A 24 -10.88 23.10 -45.31
CA GLN A 24 -10.41 22.91 -43.94
C GLN A 24 -11.04 23.97 -43.02
N PRO A 25 -12.31 23.79 -42.62
CA PRO A 25 -12.98 24.68 -41.69
C PRO A 25 -12.21 24.78 -40.36
N PHE A 26 -12.35 25.93 -39.70
CA PHE A 26 -11.71 26.27 -38.44
C PHE A 26 -11.88 25.18 -37.39
N THR A 27 -13.11 24.71 -37.19
CA THR A 27 -13.44 23.68 -36.18
C THR A 27 -12.81 22.33 -36.51
N GLN A 28 -12.72 21.95 -37.78
CA GLN A 28 -12.07 20.71 -38.19
C GLN A 28 -10.55 20.77 -37.97
N ARG A 29 -9.93 21.92 -38.24
CA ARG A 29 -8.51 22.14 -37.93
C ARG A 29 -8.26 22.10 -36.42
N LEU A 30 -9.08 22.78 -35.63
CA LEU A 30 -9.02 22.79 -34.17
C LEU A 30 -9.09 21.38 -33.59
N ALA A 31 -10.05 20.57 -34.07
CA ALA A 31 -10.22 19.18 -33.66
C ALA A 31 -8.98 18.33 -33.97
N ARG A 32 -8.41 18.50 -35.17
CA ARG A 32 -7.22 17.76 -35.62
C ARG A 32 -5.98 18.10 -34.80
N GLU A 33 -5.71 19.39 -34.57
CA GLU A 33 -4.51 19.84 -33.85
C GLU A 33 -4.54 19.44 -32.36
N ASN A 34 -5.72 19.35 -31.75
CA ASN A 34 -5.88 19.01 -30.34
C ASN A 34 -6.32 17.56 -30.09
N ARG A 35 -6.54 16.77 -31.15
CA ARG A 35 -7.11 15.41 -31.09
C ARG A 35 -8.45 15.34 -30.36
N TRP A 36 -9.29 16.34 -30.57
CA TRP A 36 -10.63 16.40 -30.00
C TRP A 36 -11.66 15.75 -30.92
N SER A 37 -12.75 15.24 -30.34
CA SER A 37 -13.92 14.83 -31.12
C SER A 37 -14.65 16.06 -31.67
N ALA A 38 -15.39 15.91 -32.77
CA ALA A 38 -16.18 16.99 -33.34
C ALA A 38 -17.16 17.60 -32.30
N ARG A 39 -17.86 16.73 -31.55
CA ARG A 39 -18.76 17.15 -30.47
C ARG A 39 -18.07 17.95 -29.36
N TYR A 40 -16.89 17.50 -28.93
CA TYR A 40 -16.13 18.22 -27.91
C TYR A 40 -15.64 19.57 -28.45
N THR A 41 -15.16 19.59 -29.68
CA THR A 41 -14.70 20.82 -30.35
C THR A 41 -15.80 21.87 -30.46
N GLN A 42 -17.02 21.47 -30.81
CA GLN A 42 -18.17 22.37 -30.82
C GLN A 42 -18.43 22.97 -29.44
N ARG A 43 -18.49 22.12 -28.40
CA ARG A 43 -18.69 22.57 -27.01
C ARG A 43 -17.63 23.57 -26.57
N VAL A 44 -16.35 23.31 -26.83
CA VAL A 44 -15.26 24.23 -26.46
C VAL A 44 -15.36 25.54 -27.25
N THR A 45 -15.80 25.49 -28.52
CA THR A 45 -16.04 26.68 -29.34
C THR A 45 -17.18 27.54 -28.77
N ASP A 46 -18.26 26.91 -28.30
CA ASP A 46 -19.36 27.61 -27.63
C ASP A 46 -18.90 28.24 -26.30
N GLU A 47 -18.04 27.54 -25.55
CA GLU A 47 -17.43 28.06 -24.32
C GLU A 47 -16.44 29.20 -24.59
N TYR A 48 -15.73 29.20 -25.72
CA TYR A 48 -14.91 30.33 -26.16
C TYR A 48 -15.74 31.58 -26.39
N LYS A 49 -16.89 31.47 -27.05
CA LYS A 49 -17.83 32.59 -27.22
C LYS A 49 -18.32 33.15 -25.88
N LYS A 50 -18.61 32.29 -24.90
CA LYS A 50 -18.95 32.71 -23.53
C LYS A 50 -17.77 33.42 -22.85
N PHE A 51 -16.55 32.93 -23.01
CA PHE A 51 -15.36 33.56 -22.47
C PHE A 51 -15.12 34.95 -23.05
N VAL A 52 -15.28 35.14 -24.36
CA VAL A 52 -15.19 36.47 -24.99
C VAL A 52 -16.22 37.43 -24.41
N PHE A 53 -17.46 36.96 -24.21
CA PHE A 53 -18.48 37.77 -23.53
C PHE A 53 -18.05 38.16 -22.11
N LEU A 54 -17.53 37.22 -21.32
CA LEU A 54 -17.03 37.50 -19.97
C LEU A 54 -15.89 38.52 -19.99
N ALA A 55 -15.00 38.47 -20.98
CA ALA A 55 -13.91 39.43 -21.13
C ALA A 55 -14.40 40.87 -21.31
N ALA A 56 -15.55 41.06 -21.95
CA ALA A 56 -16.18 42.37 -22.13
C ALA A 56 -17.10 42.77 -20.95
N ALA A 57 -17.74 41.82 -20.29
CA ALA A 57 -18.82 42.09 -19.34
C ALA A 57 -18.44 41.99 -17.86
N ALA A 58 -17.38 41.25 -17.50
CA ALA A 58 -17.08 40.93 -16.10
C ALA A 58 -16.50 42.08 -15.27
N GLY A 59 -16.02 43.15 -15.91
CA GLY A 59 -15.46 44.33 -15.22
C GLY A 59 -14.10 44.08 -14.56
N HIS A 60 -13.48 42.92 -14.79
CA HIS A 60 -12.14 42.57 -14.32
C HIS A 60 -11.40 41.76 -15.40
N PRO A 61 -10.05 41.66 -15.34
CA PRO A 61 -9.30 40.77 -16.21
C PRO A 61 -9.75 39.32 -16.05
N VAL A 62 -9.97 38.62 -17.16
CA VAL A 62 -10.39 37.22 -17.19
C VAL A 62 -9.28 36.32 -17.70
N ALA A 63 -9.31 35.03 -17.32
CA ALA A 63 -8.39 34.02 -17.82
C ALA A 63 -9.19 32.82 -18.39
N PRO A 64 -8.95 32.39 -19.63
CA PRO A 64 -9.64 31.26 -20.25
C PRO A 64 -9.11 29.94 -19.70
N SER A 65 -9.86 28.83 -19.71
CA SER A 65 -9.29 27.48 -19.51
C SER A 65 -8.30 27.13 -20.63
N ASP A 66 -7.46 26.10 -20.46
CA ASP A 66 -6.50 25.70 -21.51
C ASP A 66 -7.23 25.39 -22.84
N GLN A 67 -8.34 24.66 -22.76
CA GLN A 67 -9.14 24.29 -23.92
C GLN A 67 -9.72 25.51 -24.63
N VAL A 68 -10.25 26.47 -23.89
CA VAL A 68 -10.79 27.71 -24.46
C VAL A 68 -9.66 28.59 -25.03
N ASP A 69 -8.49 28.59 -24.39
CA ASP A 69 -7.30 29.30 -24.87
C ASP A 69 -6.78 28.74 -26.19
N GLN A 70 -6.88 27.42 -26.43
CA GLN A 70 -6.53 26.83 -27.73
C GLN A 70 -7.43 27.34 -28.86
N VAL A 71 -8.73 27.54 -28.59
CA VAL A 71 -9.65 28.14 -29.58
C VAL A 71 -9.26 29.59 -29.85
N TRP A 72 -8.97 30.35 -28.79
CA TRP A 72 -8.59 31.75 -28.90
C TRP A 72 -7.27 31.92 -29.65
N HIS A 73 -6.25 31.12 -29.33
CA HIS A 73 -4.98 31.07 -30.05
C HIS A 73 -5.19 30.77 -31.52
N LEU A 74 -6.01 29.78 -31.87
CA LEU A 74 -6.28 29.49 -33.27
C LEU A 74 -7.01 30.66 -33.94
N HIS A 75 -8.02 31.26 -33.31
CA HIS A 75 -8.76 32.39 -33.88
C HIS A 75 -7.86 33.60 -34.12
N LEU A 76 -6.91 33.91 -33.23
CA LEU A 76 -5.89 34.95 -33.43
C LEU A 76 -5.03 34.72 -34.69
N LEU A 77 -4.80 33.47 -35.08
CA LEU A 77 -4.07 33.14 -36.32
C LEU A 77 -4.91 33.40 -37.58
N TYR A 78 -6.24 33.40 -37.49
CA TYR A 78 -7.14 33.80 -38.58
C TYR A 78 -7.30 35.32 -38.54
N THR A 79 -6.21 36.03 -38.83
CA THR A 79 -6.08 37.48 -38.58
C THR A 79 -7.17 38.32 -39.26
N HIS A 80 -7.61 37.95 -40.47
CA HIS A 80 -8.73 38.62 -41.15
C HIS A 80 -10.05 38.44 -40.41
N SER A 81 -10.39 37.19 -40.06
CA SER A 81 -11.59 36.89 -39.28
C SER A 81 -11.54 37.56 -37.90
N TYR A 82 -10.40 37.51 -37.19
CA TYR A 82 -10.27 38.05 -35.84
C TYR A 82 -10.18 39.58 -35.79
N TRP A 83 -9.25 40.18 -36.52
CA TRP A 83 -8.97 41.62 -36.47
C TRP A 83 -9.79 42.42 -37.48
N GLY A 84 -10.12 41.84 -38.64
CA GLY A 84 -10.90 42.50 -39.69
C GLY A 84 -12.41 42.44 -39.46
N GLU A 85 -12.91 41.36 -38.85
CA GLU A 85 -14.35 41.15 -38.70
C GLU A 85 -14.79 41.08 -37.23
N PHE A 86 -14.28 40.11 -36.48
CA PHE A 86 -14.77 39.80 -35.13
C PHE A 86 -14.56 40.96 -34.15
N CYS A 87 -13.34 41.48 -34.00
CA CYS A 87 -13.05 42.57 -33.07
C CYS A 87 -13.79 43.87 -33.42
N PRO A 88 -13.73 44.42 -34.66
CA PRO A 88 -14.38 45.69 -34.97
C PRO A 88 -15.90 45.58 -35.12
N ASN A 89 -16.43 44.51 -35.72
CA ASN A 89 -17.84 44.46 -36.10
C ASN A 89 -18.72 43.69 -35.09
N ILE A 90 -18.18 42.65 -34.46
CA ILE A 90 -18.93 41.81 -33.52
C ILE A 90 -18.72 42.27 -32.07
N LEU A 91 -17.46 42.34 -31.64
CA LEU A 91 -17.08 42.70 -30.29
C LEU A 91 -17.07 44.22 -30.06
N GLN A 92 -16.79 44.99 -31.11
CA GLN A 92 -16.66 46.46 -31.12
C GLN A 92 -15.62 47.01 -30.13
N MET A 93 -14.61 46.22 -29.80
CA MET A 93 -13.46 46.64 -29.02
C MET A 93 -12.24 45.78 -29.37
N PRO A 94 -11.02 46.31 -29.24
CA PRO A 94 -9.81 45.50 -29.37
C PRO A 94 -9.75 44.43 -28.28
N PHE A 95 -9.42 43.20 -28.65
CA PHE A 95 -9.25 42.10 -27.70
C PHE A 95 -7.88 41.45 -27.89
N HIS A 96 -6.94 41.80 -27.02
CA HIS A 96 -5.56 41.35 -27.12
C HIS A 96 -5.29 40.15 -26.21
N HIS A 97 -4.53 39.19 -26.73
CA HIS A 97 -3.96 38.11 -25.92
C HIS A 97 -2.60 38.55 -25.36
N SER A 98 -2.37 38.28 -24.09
CA SER A 98 -1.11 38.61 -23.40
C SER A 98 -0.54 37.36 -22.74
N PRO A 99 0.63 36.87 -23.18
CA PRO A 99 1.25 35.70 -22.58
C PRO A 99 1.70 35.99 -21.14
N SER A 100 1.77 34.93 -20.32
CA SER A 100 2.34 35.01 -18.98
C SER A 100 3.83 35.38 -19.03
N ARG A 101 4.28 36.24 -18.12
CA ARG A 101 5.71 36.57 -17.96
C ARG A 101 6.49 35.50 -17.18
N GLY A 102 5.80 34.46 -16.71
CA GLY A 102 6.37 33.39 -15.89
C GLY A 102 6.66 33.79 -14.44
N GLY A 103 6.95 32.80 -13.61
CA GLY A 103 7.28 32.99 -12.20
C GLY A 103 6.09 32.92 -11.24
N LYS A 104 6.39 32.91 -9.94
CA LYS A 104 5.40 32.67 -8.86
C LYS A 104 4.33 33.76 -8.78
N SER A 105 4.69 35.03 -9.02
CA SER A 105 3.75 36.15 -8.96
C SER A 105 2.72 36.07 -10.09
N GLU A 106 3.16 35.83 -11.33
CA GLU A 106 2.27 35.62 -12.47
C GLU A 106 1.35 34.41 -12.23
N HIS A 107 1.88 33.32 -11.65
CA HIS A 107 1.07 32.16 -11.32
C HIS A 107 -0.08 32.49 -10.34
N HIS A 108 0.19 33.22 -9.26
CA HIS A 108 -0.86 33.66 -8.32
C HIS A 108 -1.86 34.62 -8.99
N LYS A 109 -1.39 35.53 -9.84
CA LYS A 109 -2.24 36.45 -10.62
C LYS A 109 -3.22 35.70 -11.52
N PHE A 110 -2.73 34.76 -12.34
CA PHE A 110 -3.59 33.98 -13.23
C PHE A 110 -4.51 33.00 -12.49
N TYR A 111 -4.07 32.48 -11.32
CA TYR A 111 -4.93 31.70 -10.43
C TYR A 111 -6.13 32.52 -9.95
N ASP A 112 -5.90 33.76 -9.48
CA ASP A 112 -6.95 34.67 -9.03
C ASP A 112 -7.89 35.05 -10.17
N TRP A 113 -7.34 35.47 -11.32
CA TRP A 113 -8.15 35.84 -12.49
C TRP A 113 -9.00 34.68 -12.99
N TYR A 114 -8.45 33.47 -13.04
CA TYR A 114 -9.20 32.29 -13.45
C TYR A 114 -10.32 31.95 -12.46
N SER A 115 -10.04 32.02 -11.15
CA SER A 115 -11.06 31.79 -10.12
C SER A 115 -12.21 32.81 -10.21
N LYS A 116 -11.89 34.09 -10.43
CA LYS A 116 -12.89 35.15 -10.68
C LYS A 116 -13.64 34.93 -11.99
N THR A 117 -12.98 34.41 -13.03
CA THR A 117 -13.63 34.08 -14.30
C THR A 117 -14.70 33.00 -14.12
N LEU A 118 -14.42 31.94 -13.34
CA LEU A 118 -15.40 30.90 -13.02
C LEU A 118 -16.58 31.47 -12.22
N ALA A 119 -16.32 32.35 -11.25
CA ALA A 119 -17.39 33.01 -10.49
C ALA A 119 -18.26 33.93 -11.37
N SER A 120 -17.65 34.72 -12.25
CA SER A 120 -18.35 35.55 -13.22
C SER A 120 -19.16 34.71 -14.21
N TYR A 121 -18.63 33.56 -14.63
CA TYR A 121 -19.37 32.60 -15.45
C TYR A 121 -20.69 32.19 -14.77
N GLU A 122 -20.60 31.71 -13.52
CA GLU A 122 -21.78 31.31 -12.74
C GLU A 122 -22.78 32.46 -12.55
N SER A 123 -22.27 33.67 -12.28
CA SER A 123 -23.10 34.86 -12.11
C SER A 123 -23.85 35.25 -13.39
N PHE A 124 -23.20 35.21 -14.55
CA PHE A 124 -23.81 35.63 -15.81
C PHE A 124 -24.73 34.56 -16.42
N PHE A 125 -24.38 33.27 -16.31
CA PHE A 125 -25.10 32.19 -16.98
C PHE A 125 -26.02 31.37 -16.04
N GLY A 126 -25.96 31.60 -14.73
CA GLY A 126 -26.84 30.96 -13.75
C GLY A 126 -26.52 29.48 -13.48
N HIS A 127 -25.41 28.97 -13.99
CA HIS A 127 -24.95 27.61 -13.76
C HIS A 127 -23.42 27.51 -13.79
N ALA A 128 -22.88 26.48 -13.14
CA ALA A 128 -21.46 26.18 -13.19
C ALA A 128 -21.01 25.85 -14.63
N PRO A 129 -19.79 26.27 -15.03
CA PRO A 129 -19.24 25.89 -16.32
C PRO A 129 -18.95 24.37 -16.39
N PRO A 130 -18.97 23.76 -17.59
CA PRO A 130 -18.68 22.33 -17.74
C PRO A 130 -17.27 21.97 -17.24
N ALA A 131 -17.17 21.13 -16.20
CA ALA A 131 -15.89 20.84 -15.52
C ALA A 131 -14.84 20.15 -16.39
N ASP A 132 -15.25 19.49 -17.49
CA ASP A 132 -14.38 18.86 -18.48
C ASP A 132 -13.74 19.86 -19.46
N ILE A 133 -14.20 21.12 -19.47
CA ILE A 133 -13.65 22.24 -20.25
C ILE A 133 -13.08 23.31 -19.31
N TRP A 134 -13.74 23.54 -18.18
CA TRP A 134 -13.38 24.52 -17.15
C TRP A 134 -13.01 23.80 -15.86
N THR A 135 -11.82 23.22 -15.84
CA THR A 135 -11.31 22.49 -14.67
C THR A 135 -11.17 23.45 -13.47
N PRO A 136 -11.44 23.02 -12.22
CA PRO A 136 -11.24 23.85 -11.03
C PRO A 136 -9.82 24.45 -10.94
N ALA A 137 -9.73 25.69 -10.44
CA ALA A 137 -8.47 26.45 -10.39
C ALA A 137 -7.32 25.69 -9.72
N HIS A 138 -7.58 25.08 -8.56
CA HIS A 138 -6.58 24.30 -7.82
C HIS A 138 -6.05 23.08 -8.59
N ILE A 139 -6.82 22.52 -9.54
CA ILE A 139 -6.38 21.40 -10.40
C ILE A 139 -5.60 21.94 -11.60
N ARG A 140 -6.13 22.98 -12.26
CA ARG A 140 -5.47 23.59 -13.42
C ARG A 140 -4.05 24.06 -13.10
N PHE A 141 -3.86 24.59 -11.90
CA PHE A 141 -2.60 25.15 -11.44
C PHE A 141 -1.83 24.22 -10.47
N ALA A 142 -2.23 22.94 -10.34
CA ALA A 142 -1.67 21.98 -9.36
C ALA A 142 -0.22 21.52 -9.59
N GLY A 143 0.42 21.84 -10.72
CA GLY A 143 1.75 21.32 -11.04
C GLY A 143 2.51 22.13 -12.10
N ASN A 144 3.81 21.84 -12.22
CA ASN A 144 4.61 22.28 -13.37
C ASN A 144 4.12 21.54 -14.60
N VAL A 145 3.58 22.28 -15.57
CA VAL A 145 3.07 21.70 -16.80
C VAL A 145 4.12 21.88 -17.90
N ASP A 146 4.99 20.89 -18.04
CA ASP A 146 6.00 20.85 -19.10
C ASP A 146 5.34 20.32 -20.38
N PHE A 147 4.69 21.21 -21.14
CA PHE A 147 4.09 20.88 -22.42
C PHE A 147 5.14 20.93 -23.54
N VAL A 148 5.16 19.88 -24.37
CA VAL A 148 5.97 19.81 -25.58
C VAL A 148 5.07 19.33 -26.72
N ARG A 149 5.21 19.95 -27.91
CA ARG A 149 4.52 19.48 -29.12
C ARG A 149 5.20 18.23 -29.65
N VAL A 150 4.42 17.19 -29.92
CA VAL A 150 4.90 15.86 -30.32
C VAL A 150 4.17 15.38 -31.57
N ASN A 151 4.91 14.80 -32.52
CA ASN A 151 4.31 14.18 -33.70
C ASN A 151 3.84 12.76 -33.35
N ALA A 152 2.55 12.61 -33.18
CA ALA A 152 1.99 11.34 -32.74
C ALA A 152 1.75 10.31 -33.86
N GLN A 153 2.23 10.56 -35.10
CA GLN A 153 2.49 9.51 -36.09
C GLN A 153 3.89 8.89 -35.90
N GLN A 154 4.82 9.62 -35.27
CA GLN A 154 6.20 9.19 -35.04
C GLN A 154 6.46 8.81 -33.57
N THR A 155 5.51 9.08 -32.67
CA THR A 155 5.69 8.91 -31.23
C THR A 155 4.48 8.25 -30.59
N TRP A 156 4.75 7.24 -29.76
CA TRP A 156 3.75 6.60 -28.90
C TRP A 156 3.53 7.44 -27.64
N LEU A 157 2.28 7.84 -27.39
CA LEU A 157 1.88 8.57 -26.17
C LEU A 157 1.29 7.58 -25.17
N LEU A 158 2.11 7.13 -24.24
CA LEU A 158 1.68 6.27 -23.14
C LEU A 158 1.48 7.12 -21.88
N PRO A 159 0.34 7.01 -21.18
CA PRO A 159 0.17 7.68 -19.89
C PRO A 159 1.29 7.26 -18.94
N LYS A 160 1.90 8.22 -18.24
CA LYS A 160 2.85 7.87 -17.18
C LYS A 160 2.11 7.01 -16.15
N PRO A 161 2.59 5.81 -15.80
CA PRO A 161 1.99 5.06 -14.72
C PRO A 161 2.06 5.92 -13.46
N HIS A 162 0.93 6.11 -12.77
CA HIS A 162 0.85 6.83 -11.51
C HIS A 162 1.56 6.03 -10.39
N LEU A 163 2.89 5.93 -10.47
CA LEU A 163 3.77 5.21 -9.54
C LEU A 163 3.97 5.98 -8.21
N ARG A 164 3.11 6.96 -7.88
CA ARG A 164 3.16 7.69 -6.60
C ARG A 164 2.95 6.77 -5.38
N THR A 165 2.52 5.52 -5.60
CA THR A 165 2.37 4.47 -4.58
C THR A 165 3.56 3.52 -4.48
N LEU A 166 4.60 3.66 -5.30
CA LEU A 166 5.88 3.04 -4.96
C LEU A 166 6.50 3.88 -3.84
N PRO A 167 6.73 3.30 -2.63
CA PRO A 167 7.40 4.03 -1.57
C PRO A 167 8.75 4.50 -2.13
N LYS A 168 9.07 5.78 -1.96
CA LYS A 168 10.44 6.27 -2.19
C LYS A 168 11.34 5.39 -1.33
N LEU A 169 12.07 4.50 -1.98
CA LEU A 169 12.96 3.52 -1.38
C LEU A 169 14.18 4.28 -0.83
N HIS A 170 14.02 4.92 0.32
CA HIS A 170 15.15 5.33 1.15
C HIS A 170 15.70 4.07 1.81
N LEU A 171 16.54 3.33 1.09
CA LEU A 171 17.23 2.18 1.67
C LEU A 171 18.13 2.69 2.80
N ASP A 172 17.93 2.14 3.99
CA ASP A 172 18.87 2.25 5.10
C ASP A 172 20.26 1.81 4.61
N GLN A 173 21.32 2.52 5.00
CA GLN A 173 22.70 2.24 4.58
C GLN A 173 23.09 0.77 4.82
N ARG A 174 22.55 0.16 5.89
CA ARG A 174 22.78 -1.26 6.22
C ARG A 174 22.12 -2.21 5.22
N VAL A 175 20.91 -1.90 4.75
CA VAL A 175 20.19 -2.70 3.76
C VAL A 175 20.84 -2.56 2.38
N SER A 176 21.30 -1.35 2.04
CA SER A 176 22.10 -1.10 0.84
C SER A 176 23.41 -1.88 0.85
N ALA A 177 24.10 -1.93 2.00
CA ALA A 177 25.34 -2.69 2.17
C ALA A 177 25.12 -4.21 2.06
N ILE A 178 24.02 -4.74 2.61
CA ILE A 178 23.67 -6.16 2.47
C ILE A 178 23.32 -6.49 1.01
N LEU A 179 22.53 -5.65 0.34
CA LEU A 179 22.21 -5.85 -1.08
C LEU A 179 23.44 -5.76 -1.97
N LEU A 180 24.35 -4.82 -1.68
CA LEU A 180 25.62 -4.68 -2.37
C LEU A 180 26.54 -5.89 -2.09
N PHE A 181 26.60 -6.38 -0.85
CA PHE A 181 27.36 -7.57 -0.49
C PHE A 181 26.82 -8.83 -1.17
N VAL A 182 25.49 -9.01 -1.22
CA VAL A 182 24.86 -10.10 -1.95
C VAL A 182 25.14 -10.00 -3.44
N LEU A 183 25.03 -8.80 -4.02
CA LEU A 183 25.38 -8.54 -5.42
C LEU A 183 26.85 -8.88 -5.68
N VAL A 184 27.77 -8.43 -4.83
CA VAL A 184 29.21 -8.71 -4.94
C VAL A 184 29.47 -10.21 -4.81
N VAL A 185 28.91 -10.91 -3.82
CA VAL A 185 29.07 -12.37 -3.64
C VAL A 185 28.47 -13.16 -4.81
N THR A 186 27.36 -12.70 -5.40
CA THR A 186 26.81 -13.33 -6.62
C THR A 186 27.69 -13.11 -7.84
N ILE A 187 28.36 -11.96 -7.93
CA ILE A 187 29.29 -11.62 -9.01
C ILE A 187 30.63 -12.37 -8.83
N THR A 188 31.23 -12.35 -7.65
CA THR A 188 32.52 -13.01 -7.35
C THR A 188 32.40 -14.52 -7.24
N GLY A 189 31.25 -15.05 -6.79
CA GLY A 189 30.94 -16.48 -6.88
C GLY A 189 30.75 -17.00 -8.31
N CYS A 190 30.64 -16.10 -9.29
CA CYS A 190 30.58 -16.39 -10.73
C CYS A 190 31.91 -16.18 -11.47
N GLU A 191 33.06 -16.11 -10.78
CA GLU A 191 34.39 -15.98 -11.40
C GLU A 191 34.68 -16.98 -12.57
N PRO A 192 34.24 -18.25 -12.56
CA PRO A 192 34.39 -19.13 -13.73
C PRO A 192 33.38 -18.86 -14.86
N LEU A 193 32.33 -18.08 -14.60
CA LEU A 193 31.13 -17.91 -15.45
C LEU A 193 31.07 -16.56 -16.17
N LEU A 194 31.67 -15.50 -15.62
CA LEU A 194 31.65 -14.15 -16.22
C LEU A 194 32.82 -13.92 -17.20
N SER A 195 33.86 -14.74 -17.15
CA SER A 195 35.01 -14.69 -18.06
C SER A 195 34.75 -15.31 -19.44
N THR A 196 33.58 -15.95 -19.64
CA THR A 196 33.12 -16.38 -20.97
C THR A 196 31.76 -15.74 -21.24
N GLY A 197 31.68 -14.85 -22.23
CA GLY A 197 30.54 -13.96 -22.47
C GLY A 197 29.15 -14.61 -22.32
N ILE A 198 28.21 -13.86 -21.73
CA ILE A 198 26.86 -14.23 -21.30
C ILE A 198 26.21 -15.31 -22.20
N ARG A 199 26.51 -16.58 -21.93
CA ARG A 199 25.78 -17.71 -22.52
C ARG A 199 24.49 -17.87 -21.73
N ASN A 200 23.38 -18.05 -22.44
CA ASN A 200 22.06 -18.29 -21.84
C ASN A 200 22.17 -19.34 -20.70
N PRO A 201 21.79 -19.03 -19.45
CA PRO A 201 21.97 -19.91 -18.29
C PRO A 201 21.28 -21.27 -18.44
N LEU A 202 20.28 -21.38 -19.32
CA LEU A 202 19.64 -22.64 -19.66
C LEU A 202 20.58 -23.63 -20.40
N ASN A 203 21.69 -23.15 -20.97
CA ASN A 203 22.66 -23.98 -21.69
C ASN A 203 23.78 -24.53 -20.81
N PHE A 204 23.84 -24.18 -19.53
CA PHE A 204 24.86 -24.71 -18.60
C PHE A 204 24.78 -26.23 -18.47
N THR A 205 25.92 -26.85 -18.16
CA THR A 205 25.94 -28.26 -17.76
C THR A 205 25.17 -28.45 -16.45
N GLY A 206 24.82 -29.70 -16.12
CA GLY A 206 23.98 -29.99 -14.95
C GLY A 206 24.59 -29.49 -13.63
N SER A 207 25.89 -29.71 -13.42
CA SER A 207 26.61 -29.30 -12.20
C SER A 207 26.81 -27.79 -12.11
N GLU A 208 27.14 -27.13 -13.22
CA GLU A 208 27.26 -25.66 -13.32
C GLU A 208 25.92 -24.98 -13.00
N PHE A 209 24.83 -25.48 -13.60
CA PHE A 209 23.50 -24.94 -13.34
C PHE A 209 23.10 -25.14 -11.87
N LEU A 210 23.42 -26.28 -11.26
CA LEU A 210 23.05 -26.54 -9.87
C LEU A 210 23.75 -25.56 -8.90
N ARG A 211 25.05 -25.29 -9.11
CA ARG A 211 25.80 -24.29 -8.33
C ARG A 211 25.26 -22.88 -8.54
N PHE A 212 25.01 -22.52 -9.80
CA PHE A 212 24.41 -21.24 -10.17
C PHE A 212 23.04 -21.05 -9.50
N TYR A 213 22.17 -22.06 -9.60
CA TYR A 213 20.84 -22.01 -9.01
C TYR A 213 20.90 -21.86 -7.49
N LEU A 214 21.78 -22.61 -6.81
CA LEU A 214 21.92 -22.54 -5.36
C LEU A 214 22.39 -21.15 -4.89
N LEU A 215 23.35 -20.54 -5.59
CA LEU A 215 23.83 -19.20 -5.29
C LEU A 215 22.74 -18.15 -5.51
N VAL A 216 22.07 -18.18 -6.67
CA VAL A 216 20.99 -17.24 -6.99
C VAL A 216 19.80 -17.40 -6.05
N ALA A 217 19.38 -18.63 -5.75
CA ALA A 217 18.30 -18.90 -4.80
C ALA A 217 18.64 -18.38 -3.40
N SER A 218 19.85 -18.63 -2.89
CA SER A 218 20.29 -18.15 -1.58
C SER A 218 20.33 -16.62 -1.51
N ALA A 219 20.86 -15.98 -2.55
CA ALA A 219 20.86 -14.52 -2.68
C ALA A 219 19.43 -13.96 -2.68
N VAL A 220 18.53 -14.54 -3.49
CA VAL A 220 17.15 -14.10 -3.57
C VAL A 220 16.39 -14.35 -2.27
N PHE A 221 16.65 -15.44 -1.54
CA PHE A 221 16.06 -15.67 -0.22
C PHE A 221 16.48 -14.60 0.79
N LEU A 222 17.76 -14.24 0.81
CA LEU A 222 18.26 -13.18 1.69
C LEU A 222 17.65 -11.83 1.32
N VAL A 223 17.61 -11.48 0.03
CA VAL A 223 16.97 -10.25 -0.46
C VAL A 223 15.48 -10.23 -0.13
N ALA A 224 14.76 -11.33 -0.37
CA ALA A 224 13.35 -11.48 -0.06
C ALA A 224 13.09 -11.31 1.45
N TYR A 225 13.95 -11.89 2.29
CA TYR A 225 13.89 -11.73 3.74
C TYR A 225 14.12 -10.27 4.17
N CYS A 226 15.21 -9.64 3.69
CA CYS A 226 15.52 -8.24 3.97
C CYS A 226 14.43 -7.30 3.48
N LEU A 227 13.86 -7.55 2.30
CA LEU A 227 12.78 -6.77 1.73
C LEU A 227 11.50 -6.93 2.55
N ARG A 228 11.13 -8.16 2.94
CA ARG A 228 10.00 -8.42 3.84
C ARG A 228 10.17 -7.72 5.19
N TRP A 229 11.38 -7.67 5.71
CA TRP A 229 11.69 -6.95 6.95
C TRP A 229 11.59 -5.44 6.76
N TYR A 230 12.17 -4.91 5.69
CA TYR A 230 12.18 -3.48 5.39
C TYR A 230 10.78 -2.93 5.15
N LEU A 231 9.92 -3.67 4.43
CA LEU A 231 8.55 -3.28 4.14
C LEU A 231 7.62 -3.24 5.36
N ARG A 232 8.06 -3.71 6.54
CA ARG A 232 7.33 -3.59 7.83
C ARG A 232 7.56 -2.23 8.50
N GLN A 233 7.56 -1.15 7.72
CA GLN A 233 7.52 0.21 8.27
C GLN A 233 6.13 0.47 8.90
N PRO A 234 6.01 1.37 9.89
CA PRO A 234 7.03 2.28 10.43
C PRO A 234 8.03 1.61 11.39
N ALA A 235 9.26 2.13 11.38
CA ALA A 235 10.36 1.74 12.27
C ALA A 235 10.88 2.92 13.12
N ALA A 236 10.30 4.11 12.95
CA ALA A 236 10.68 5.32 13.66
C ALA A 236 10.30 5.21 15.14
N ASN A 237 11.15 5.78 16.00
CA ASN A 237 10.85 5.92 17.42
C ASN A 237 9.94 7.14 17.56
N PHE A 238 8.64 6.92 17.60
CA PHE A 238 7.71 7.92 18.10
C PHE A 238 8.01 8.09 19.59
N SER A 239 8.17 9.33 20.04
CA SER A 239 8.69 9.72 21.35
C SER A 239 8.10 8.89 22.51
N SER A 240 8.94 8.74 23.54
CA SER A 240 8.89 7.91 24.75
C SER A 240 7.65 8.03 25.66
N SER A 241 6.45 8.10 25.11
CA SER A 241 5.22 7.88 25.88
C SER A 241 5.07 6.38 26.06
N THR A 242 5.05 5.91 27.32
CA THR A 242 4.79 4.50 27.66
C THR A 242 3.43 4.09 27.08
N VAL A 243 3.47 3.37 25.96
CA VAL A 243 2.24 2.88 25.31
C VAL A 243 1.60 1.86 26.25
N SER A 244 0.46 2.24 26.83
CA SER A 244 -0.36 1.38 27.66
C SER A 244 -1.36 0.63 26.78
N LEU A 245 -1.22 -0.69 26.70
CA LEU A 245 -2.07 -1.59 25.92
C LEU A 245 -2.95 -2.41 26.86
N ASP A 246 -4.19 -2.64 26.45
CA ASP A 246 -5.07 -3.59 27.11
C ASP A 246 -4.59 -5.04 26.87
N THR A 247 -5.10 -5.97 27.68
CA THR A 247 -4.75 -7.40 27.63
C THR A 247 -5.09 -8.03 26.28
N TYR A 248 -6.22 -7.66 25.67
CA TYR A 248 -6.59 -8.14 24.33
C TYR A 248 -5.79 -7.48 23.21
N GLU A 249 -5.44 -6.20 23.35
CA GLU A 249 -4.56 -5.50 22.40
C GLU A 249 -3.15 -6.11 22.41
N THR A 250 -2.65 -6.43 23.60
CA THR A 250 -1.38 -7.15 23.82
C THR A 250 -1.42 -8.55 23.22
N ALA A 251 -2.51 -9.30 23.45
CA ALA A 251 -2.69 -10.62 22.84
C ALA A 251 -2.71 -10.55 21.30
N TYR A 252 -3.35 -9.53 20.74
CA TYR A 252 -3.36 -9.30 19.30
C TYR A 252 -1.95 -9.02 18.77
N LEU A 253 -1.17 -8.20 19.48
CA LEU A 253 0.22 -7.90 19.12
C LEU A 253 1.14 -9.13 19.23
N VAL A 254 0.83 -10.11 20.08
CA VAL A 254 1.66 -11.33 20.22
C VAL A 254 1.41 -12.33 19.10
N GLY A 255 0.16 -12.68 18.85
CA GLY A 255 -0.20 -13.80 17.96
C GLY A 255 -1.42 -13.55 17.08
N GLY A 256 -1.85 -12.30 16.96
CA GLY A 256 -3.02 -11.90 16.18
C GLY A 256 -4.32 -12.48 16.75
N LYS A 257 -5.27 -12.69 15.85
CA LYS A 257 -6.66 -13.05 16.16
C LYS A 257 -6.81 -14.30 17.02
N ASN A 258 -6.05 -15.35 16.70
CA ASN A 258 -6.12 -16.62 17.43
C ASN A 258 -5.70 -16.43 18.89
N LYS A 259 -4.68 -15.60 19.13
CA LYS A 259 -4.18 -15.34 20.48
C LYS A 259 -5.18 -14.54 21.31
N VAL A 260 -5.89 -13.59 20.70
CA VAL A 260 -6.99 -12.87 21.37
C VAL A 260 -8.11 -13.80 21.81
N ILE A 261 -8.52 -14.77 20.96
CA ILE A 261 -9.54 -15.77 21.31
C ILE A 261 -9.08 -16.57 22.52
N GLU A 262 -7.86 -17.09 22.48
CA GLU A 262 -7.31 -17.89 23.57
C GLU A 262 -7.23 -17.09 24.87
N THR A 263 -6.84 -15.82 24.81
CA THR A 263 -6.76 -14.94 25.98
C THR A 263 -8.15 -14.63 26.54
N ALA A 264 -9.16 -14.43 25.69
CA ALA A 264 -10.54 -14.26 26.13
C ALA A 264 -11.10 -15.53 26.79
N ILE A 265 -10.81 -16.71 26.23
CA ILE A 265 -11.17 -17.99 26.87
C ILE A 265 -10.46 -18.11 28.23
N ALA A 266 -9.17 -17.78 28.30
CA ALA A 266 -8.42 -17.81 29.56
C ALA A 266 -9.03 -16.87 30.61
N SER A 267 -9.42 -15.65 30.23
CA SER A 267 -10.12 -14.70 31.12
C SER A 267 -11.46 -15.23 31.62
N LEU A 268 -12.24 -15.91 30.77
CA LEU A 268 -13.53 -16.48 31.14
C LEU A 268 -13.40 -17.71 32.04
N VAL A 269 -12.38 -18.54 31.82
CA VAL A 269 -12.07 -19.67 32.71
C VAL A 269 -11.57 -19.16 34.05
N GLN A 270 -10.71 -18.14 34.06
CA GLN A 270 -10.20 -17.53 35.29
C GLN A 270 -11.33 -16.97 36.16
N ARG A 271 -12.30 -16.27 35.55
CA ARG A 271 -13.48 -15.74 36.25
C ARG A 271 -14.53 -16.82 36.60
N GLY A 272 -14.28 -18.09 36.25
CA GLY A 272 -15.16 -19.21 36.58
C GLY A 272 -16.48 -19.22 35.80
N HIS A 273 -16.53 -18.58 34.63
CA HIS A 273 -17.68 -18.68 33.74
C HIS A 273 -17.61 -19.89 32.81
N LEU A 274 -16.39 -20.32 32.46
CA LEU A 274 -16.12 -21.48 31.64
C LEU A 274 -15.34 -22.55 32.41
N LYS A 275 -15.73 -23.81 32.23
CA LYS A 275 -14.95 -24.96 32.69
C LYS A 275 -14.35 -25.70 31.51
N PRO A 276 -13.02 -25.85 31.46
CA PRO A 276 -12.36 -26.67 30.44
C PRO A 276 -12.60 -28.15 30.74
N GLN A 277 -12.93 -28.93 29.70
CA GLN A 277 -12.98 -30.39 29.76
C GLN A 277 -11.85 -30.96 28.89
N PRO A 278 -10.73 -31.39 29.50
CA PRO A 278 -9.55 -31.85 28.76
C PRO A 278 -9.81 -33.08 27.88
N THR A 279 -10.62 -34.04 28.36
CA THR A 279 -10.90 -35.31 27.69
C THR A 279 -11.61 -35.16 26.34
N THR A 280 -12.48 -34.16 26.22
CA THR A 280 -13.29 -33.90 25.01
C THR A 280 -12.80 -32.69 24.22
N ARG A 281 -11.74 -32.00 24.69
CA ARG A 281 -11.26 -30.71 24.18
C ARG A 281 -12.40 -29.70 23.98
N SER A 282 -13.31 -29.67 24.95
CA SER A 282 -14.49 -28.80 24.93
C SER A 282 -14.53 -27.85 26.12
N LEU A 283 -15.32 -26.78 25.96
CA LEU A 283 -15.58 -25.77 26.98
C LEU A 283 -17.05 -25.83 27.35
N ILE A 284 -17.36 -25.79 28.64
CA ILE A 284 -18.75 -25.77 29.15
C ILE A 284 -19.00 -24.44 29.85
N LEU A 285 -20.14 -23.84 29.57
CA LEU A 285 -20.59 -22.61 30.24
C LEU A 285 -21.26 -22.97 31.57
N GLU A 286 -20.61 -22.67 32.69
CA GLU A 286 -21.14 -22.95 34.04
C GLU A 286 -21.98 -21.81 34.60
N LYS A 287 -21.63 -20.55 34.27
CA LYS A 287 -22.34 -19.36 34.76
C LYS A 287 -22.72 -18.41 33.61
N PRO A 288 -23.90 -17.77 33.66
CA PRO A 288 -24.25 -16.74 32.69
C PRO A 288 -23.27 -15.56 32.78
N LEU A 289 -22.95 -14.95 31.64
CA LEU A 289 -22.06 -13.78 31.60
C LEU A 289 -22.81 -12.52 32.05
N PRO A 290 -22.15 -11.61 32.80
CA PRO A 290 -22.68 -10.28 33.09
C PRO A 290 -22.97 -9.47 31.82
N ALA A 291 -23.96 -8.57 31.87
CA ALA A 291 -24.37 -7.73 30.72
C ALA A 291 -23.24 -6.83 30.20
N ASP A 292 -22.32 -6.41 31.08
CA ASP A 292 -21.17 -5.53 30.79
C ASP A 292 -19.94 -6.26 30.22
N SER A 293 -20.05 -7.56 29.91
CA SER A 293 -18.93 -8.34 29.38
C SER A 293 -18.51 -7.91 27.98
N HIS A 294 -17.21 -8.01 27.68
CA HIS A 294 -16.65 -7.59 26.40
C HIS A 294 -17.36 -8.27 25.21
N PRO A 295 -17.61 -7.58 24.08
CA PRO A 295 -18.36 -8.13 22.94
C PRO A 295 -17.85 -9.48 22.43
N LEU A 296 -16.53 -9.69 22.48
CA LEU A 296 -15.88 -10.96 22.12
C LEU A 296 -16.29 -12.12 23.04
N GLU A 297 -16.38 -11.88 24.34
CA GLU A 297 -16.67 -12.92 25.32
C GLU A 297 -18.12 -13.40 25.21
N ARG A 298 -19.04 -12.48 24.92
CA ARG A 298 -20.44 -12.81 24.60
C ARG A 298 -20.54 -13.64 23.33
N ALA A 299 -19.73 -13.35 22.31
CA ALA A 299 -19.70 -14.13 21.08
C ALA A 299 -19.18 -15.56 21.34
N ILE A 300 -18.12 -15.70 22.13
CA ILE A 300 -17.58 -17.00 22.55
C ILE A 300 -18.64 -17.78 23.34
N ALA A 301 -19.29 -17.15 24.32
CA ALA A 301 -20.33 -17.80 25.12
C ALA A 301 -21.54 -18.24 24.28
N LYS A 302 -21.95 -17.45 23.27
CA LYS A 302 -23.02 -17.82 22.33
C LYS A 302 -22.67 -19.07 21.53
N VAL A 303 -21.43 -19.17 21.04
CA VAL A 303 -20.98 -20.33 20.24
C VAL A 303 -20.83 -21.58 21.11
N ILE A 304 -20.33 -21.42 22.33
CA ILE A 304 -20.18 -22.54 23.28
C ILE A 304 -21.53 -23.19 23.64
N LYS A 305 -22.63 -22.41 23.66
CA LYS A 305 -24.00 -22.96 23.85
C LYS A 305 -24.42 -23.92 22.73
N THR A 306 -23.88 -23.76 21.53
CA THR A 306 -24.19 -24.62 20.37
C THR A 306 -23.17 -25.74 20.18
N ASP A 307 -21.87 -25.44 20.23
CA ASP A 307 -20.79 -26.41 20.06
C ASP A 307 -19.59 -25.96 20.89
N GLY A 308 -19.29 -26.72 21.95
CA GLY A 308 -18.22 -26.42 22.90
C GLY A 308 -16.81 -26.82 22.42
N ARG A 309 -16.66 -27.48 21.26
CA ARG A 309 -15.35 -27.92 20.76
C ARG A 309 -14.47 -26.75 20.38
N ILE A 310 -13.24 -26.71 20.90
CA ILE A 310 -12.33 -25.56 20.75
C ILE A 310 -12.06 -25.17 19.28
N GLU A 311 -11.96 -26.14 18.37
CA GLU A 311 -11.69 -25.90 16.95
C GLU A 311 -12.88 -25.23 16.25
N ARG A 312 -14.11 -25.65 16.61
CA ARG A 312 -15.37 -25.10 16.09
C ARG A 312 -15.66 -23.73 16.68
N VAL A 313 -15.33 -23.53 17.95
CA VAL A 313 -15.35 -22.22 18.61
C VAL A 313 -14.40 -21.27 17.91
N LYS A 314 -13.13 -21.65 17.70
CA LYS A 314 -12.14 -20.82 17.00
C LYS A 314 -12.59 -20.47 15.58
N ALA A 315 -13.10 -21.45 14.81
CA ALA A 315 -13.57 -21.24 13.45
C ALA A 315 -14.78 -20.29 13.38
N SER A 316 -15.79 -20.51 14.22
CA SER A 316 -17.04 -19.73 14.21
C SER A 316 -16.85 -18.31 14.76
N VAL A 317 -15.97 -18.15 15.77
CA VAL A 317 -15.66 -16.86 16.37
C VAL A 317 -14.74 -16.03 15.46
N SER A 318 -13.95 -16.65 14.58
CA SER A 318 -13.04 -15.95 13.64
C SER A 318 -13.76 -14.87 12.81
N THR A 319 -14.95 -15.15 12.29
CA THR A 319 -15.73 -14.17 11.50
C THR A 319 -16.18 -12.98 12.35
N THR A 320 -16.63 -13.23 13.57
CA THR A 320 -17.07 -12.19 14.51
C THR A 320 -15.89 -11.36 15.00
N ILE A 321 -14.74 -12.00 15.22
CA ILE A 321 -13.51 -11.32 15.63
C ILE A 321 -12.97 -10.43 14.52
N ASN A 322 -13.14 -10.80 13.25
CA ASN A 322 -12.75 -9.93 12.15
C ASN A 322 -13.51 -8.60 12.22
N GLN A 323 -14.81 -8.63 12.51
CA GLN A 323 -15.63 -7.42 12.61
C GLN A 323 -15.30 -6.57 13.85
N ILE A 324 -15.09 -7.20 15.01
CA ILE A 324 -14.80 -6.50 16.27
C ILE A 324 -13.34 -5.99 16.28
N CYS A 325 -12.37 -6.82 15.89
CA CYS A 325 -10.97 -6.42 15.82
C CYS A 325 -10.77 -5.30 14.80
N ASP A 326 -11.36 -5.40 13.61
CA ASP A 326 -11.15 -4.39 12.56
C ASP A 326 -11.68 -3.00 12.93
N ARG A 327 -12.62 -2.85 13.89
CA ARG A 327 -13.21 -1.55 14.26
C ARG A 327 -12.72 -0.93 15.57
N GLN A 328 -12.16 -1.72 16.48
CA GLN A 328 -11.80 -1.21 17.82
C GLN A 328 -10.32 -1.45 18.15
N ILE A 329 -9.86 -2.70 18.03
CA ILE A 329 -8.49 -3.10 18.39
C ILE A 329 -7.49 -2.72 17.28
N CYS A 330 -7.79 -3.08 16.03
CA CYS A 330 -6.91 -2.82 14.90
C CYS A 330 -6.77 -1.32 14.61
N ASP A 331 -7.86 -0.55 14.69
CA ASP A 331 -7.84 0.90 14.43
C ASP A 331 -6.94 1.64 15.43
N ARG A 332 -7.07 1.33 16.73
CA ARG A 332 -6.20 1.92 17.76
C ARG A 332 -4.75 1.46 17.62
N LEU A 333 -4.50 0.17 17.37
CA LEU A 333 -3.13 -0.33 17.18
C LEU A 333 -2.47 0.20 15.88
N GLN A 334 -3.26 0.50 14.84
CA GLN A 334 -2.78 1.18 13.63
C GLN A 334 -2.49 2.65 13.89
N HIS A 335 -3.33 3.35 14.64
CA HIS A 335 -3.10 4.74 15.06
C HIS A 335 -1.84 4.86 15.94
N LEU A 336 -1.56 3.85 16.77
CA LEU A 336 -0.32 3.75 17.56
C LEU A 336 0.90 3.25 16.74
N HIS A 337 0.74 3.05 15.43
CA HIS A 337 1.81 2.59 14.53
C HIS A 337 2.39 1.20 14.86
N LEU A 338 1.68 0.38 15.62
CA LEU A 338 2.09 -0.98 16.02
C LEU A 338 1.74 -2.04 14.95
N LEU A 339 0.74 -1.73 14.12
CA LEU A 339 0.31 -2.59 13.02
C LEU A 339 0.63 -1.98 11.65
N VAL A 340 0.88 -2.87 10.68
CA VAL A 340 1.05 -2.53 9.27
C VAL A 340 -0.31 -2.46 8.58
N SER A 341 -0.48 -1.54 7.64
CA SER A 341 -1.72 -1.44 6.85
C SER A 341 -1.99 -2.72 6.05
N LYS A 342 -3.25 -3.04 5.78
CA LYS A 342 -3.65 -4.25 5.01
C LYS A 342 -2.97 -4.30 3.63
N ASN A 343 -2.81 -3.16 2.96
CA ASN A 343 -2.15 -3.08 1.66
C ASN A 343 -0.63 -3.31 1.77
N GLN A 344 0.02 -2.67 2.74
CA GLN A 344 1.46 -2.84 2.95
C GLN A 344 1.81 -4.26 3.43
N ALA A 345 0.95 -4.89 4.22
CA ALA A 345 1.05 -6.31 4.59
C ALA A 345 1.05 -7.22 3.36
N LYS A 346 0.10 -7.00 2.43
CA LYS A 346 0.05 -7.74 1.15
C LYS A 346 1.30 -7.53 0.32
N VAL A 347 1.78 -6.29 0.20
CA VAL A 347 3.03 -5.99 -0.54
C VAL A 347 4.24 -6.68 0.11
N ALA A 348 4.34 -6.66 1.44
CA ALA A 348 5.40 -7.32 2.19
C ALA A 348 5.38 -8.86 2.11
N GLN A 349 4.27 -9.46 1.65
CA GLN A 349 4.15 -10.89 1.37
C GLN A 349 4.39 -11.21 -0.10
N GLN A 350 3.69 -10.51 -1.00
CA GLN A 350 3.66 -10.81 -2.43
C GLN A 350 4.96 -10.46 -3.13
N LEU A 351 5.55 -9.30 -2.85
CA LEU A 351 6.73 -8.84 -3.58
C LEU A 351 7.97 -9.73 -3.33
N PRO A 352 8.31 -10.11 -2.08
CA PRO A 352 9.36 -11.10 -1.81
C PRO A 352 9.05 -12.48 -2.42
N ALA A 353 7.79 -12.92 -2.36
CA ALA A 353 7.38 -14.20 -2.93
C ALA A 353 7.55 -14.24 -4.46
N MET A 354 7.22 -13.16 -5.17
CA MET A 354 7.42 -13.05 -6.61
C MET A 354 8.88 -13.21 -7.01
N ALA A 355 9.82 -12.62 -6.25
CA ALA A 355 11.25 -12.79 -6.50
C ALA A 355 11.67 -14.27 -6.36
N VAL A 356 11.18 -14.96 -5.32
CA VAL A 356 11.42 -16.39 -5.12
C VAL A 356 10.80 -17.24 -6.24
N PHE A 357 9.58 -16.92 -6.67
CA PHE A 357 8.91 -17.64 -7.76
C PHE A 357 9.57 -17.42 -9.12
N ALA A 358 10.21 -16.27 -9.35
CA ALA A 358 11.01 -16.06 -10.56
C ALA A 358 12.20 -17.03 -10.62
N VAL A 359 12.90 -17.24 -9.50
CA VAL A 359 13.96 -18.25 -9.39
C VAL A 359 13.41 -19.66 -9.56
N LEU A 360 12.25 -19.96 -8.96
CA LEU A 360 11.57 -21.24 -9.16
C LEU A 360 11.28 -21.51 -10.64
N LEU A 361 10.77 -20.53 -11.37
CA LEU A 361 10.43 -20.65 -12.78
C LEU A 361 11.67 -20.99 -13.63
N LEU A 362 12.82 -20.36 -13.35
CA LEU A 362 14.09 -20.70 -14.01
C LEU A 362 14.48 -22.16 -13.75
N GLY A 363 14.30 -22.65 -12.53
CA GLY A 363 14.54 -24.05 -12.16
C GLY A 363 13.64 -25.01 -12.91
N ILE A 364 12.34 -24.73 -12.96
CA ILE A 364 11.34 -25.50 -13.70
C ILE A 364 11.68 -25.55 -15.19
N SER A 365 12.04 -24.42 -15.80
CA SER A 365 12.46 -24.38 -17.21
C SER A 365 13.66 -25.29 -17.47
N LYS A 366 14.65 -25.32 -16.56
CA LYS A 366 15.82 -26.19 -16.69
C LYS A 366 15.49 -27.68 -16.48
N ILE A 367 14.53 -28.01 -15.59
CA ILE A 367 14.02 -29.38 -15.46
C ILE A 367 13.44 -29.85 -16.79
N GLY A 368 12.62 -29.02 -17.46
CA GLY A 368 12.07 -29.34 -18.79
C GLY A 368 13.15 -29.61 -19.83
N VAL A 369 14.20 -28.78 -19.87
CA VAL A 369 15.36 -29.00 -20.74
C VAL A 369 16.10 -30.29 -20.37
N GLY A 370 16.29 -30.59 -19.09
CA GLY A 370 16.94 -31.80 -18.60
C GLY A 370 16.21 -33.08 -19.03
N ILE A 371 14.88 -33.09 -18.88
CA ILE A 371 14.01 -34.20 -19.30
C ILE A 371 14.10 -34.39 -20.82
N SER A 372 13.99 -33.31 -21.60
CA SER A 372 14.08 -33.37 -23.07
C SER A 372 15.42 -33.92 -23.58
N ARG A 373 16.48 -33.81 -22.78
CA ARG A 373 17.84 -34.29 -23.10
C ARG A 373 18.17 -35.63 -22.45
N GLY A 374 17.20 -36.31 -21.82
CA GLY A 374 17.41 -37.60 -21.14
C GLY A 374 18.39 -37.52 -19.97
N LYS A 375 18.54 -36.37 -19.32
CA LYS A 375 19.46 -36.17 -18.20
C LYS A 375 18.73 -36.28 -16.86
N PRO A 376 19.41 -36.77 -15.79
CA PRO A 376 18.81 -36.83 -14.47
C PRO A 376 18.55 -35.42 -13.90
N VAL A 377 17.34 -35.20 -13.35
CA VAL A 377 16.88 -33.90 -12.83
C VAL A 377 16.53 -33.91 -11.33
N GLY A 378 16.73 -35.03 -10.64
CA GLY A 378 16.24 -35.23 -9.26
C GLY A 378 16.73 -34.19 -8.24
N PHE A 379 18.01 -33.85 -8.25
CA PHE A 379 18.56 -32.83 -7.35
C PHE A 379 17.93 -31.45 -7.57
N LEU A 380 17.74 -31.05 -8.84
CA LEU A 380 17.13 -29.78 -9.18
C LEU A 380 15.64 -29.76 -8.79
N PHE A 381 14.94 -30.88 -8.94
CA PHE A 381 13.55 -31.01 -8.49
C PHE A 381 13.42 -30.79 -6.97
N MET A 382 14.27 -31.41 -6.15
CA MET A 382 14.25 -31.21 -4.70
C MET A 382 14.52 -29.76 -4.31
N LEU A 383 15.47 -29.11 -5.00
CA LEU A 383 15.80 -27.70 -4.74
C LEU A 383 14.66 -26.76 -5.17
N CYS A 384 13.96 -27.07 -6.26
CA CYS A 384 12.75 -26.36 -6.68
C CYS A 384 11.61 -26.56 -5.67
N LEU A 385 11.42 -27.77 -5.14
CA LEU A 385 10.42 -28.04 -4.11
C LEU A 385 10.69 -27.21 -2.84
N PHE A 386 11.95 -27.19 -2.38
CA PHE A 386 12.35 -26.34 -1.26
C PHE A 386 12.10 -24.85 -1.54
N THR A 387 12.47 -24.37 -2.73
CA THR A 387 12.23 -22.98 -3.17
C THR A 387 10.74 -22.64 -3.20
N ALA A 388 9.88 -23.57 -3.63
CA ALA A 388 8.43 -23.41 -3.60
C ALA A 388 7.90 -23.32 -2.17
N ILE A 389 8.36 -24.17 -1.24
CA ILE A 389 7.98 -24.11 0.19
C ILE A 389 8.36 -22.75 0.78
N VAL A 390 9.57 -22.26 0.52
CA VAL A 390 10.01 -20.93 0.98
C VAL A 390 9.12 -19.83 0.39
N GLY A 391 8.86 -19.85 -0.92
CA GLY A 391 7.98 -18.89 -1.60
C GLY A 391 6.55 -18.87 -1.06
N LEU A 392 5.97 -20.05 -0.81
CA LEU A 392 4.65 -20.19 -0.18
C LEU A 392 4.66 -19.70 1.28
N GLY A 393 5.74 -19.93 2.03
CA GLY A 393 5.93 -19.36 3.36
C GLY A 393 5.91 -17.82 3.35
N PHE A 394 6.46 -17.19 2.31
CA PHE A 394 6.35 -15.74 2.14
C PHE A 394 4.90 -15.25 1.97
N LEU A 395 4.07 -16.01 1.25
CA LEU A 395 2.65 -15.70 1.01
C LEU A 395 1.74 -15.99 2.21
N TYR A 396 1.91 -17.16 2.84
CA TYR A 396 0.96 -17.65 3.85
C TYR A 396 1.26 -17.19 5.27
N ILE A 397 2.53 -16.89 5.60
CA ILE A 397 2.85 -16.36 6.93
C ILE A 397 2.34 -14.92 6.98
N PRO A 398 1.40 -14.57 7.88
CA PRO A 398 0.82 -13.23 7.96
C PRO A 398 1.86 -12.19 8.37
N VAL A 399 1.84 -11.01 7.74
CA VAL A 399 2.56 -9.82 8.20
C VAL A 399 1.53 -8.84 8.73
N PHE A 400 1.49 -8.65 10.04
CA PHE A 400 0.58 -7.67 10.65
C PHE A 400 1.29 -6.69 11.60
N ARG A 401 2.42 -7.09 12.21
CA ARG A 401 3.19 -6.25 13.13
C ARG A 401 4.18 -5.37 12.38
N SER A 402 4.26 -4.11 12.80
CA SER A 402 5.30 -3.19 12.34
C SER A 402 6.60 -3.42 13.11
N ARG A 403 7.71 -2.90 12.59
CA ARG A 403 9.00 -2.94 13.31
C ARG A 403 8.95 -2.19 14.64
N TYR A 404 8.20 -1.09 14.70
CA TYR A 404 7.94 -0.39 15.96
C TYR A 404 7.13 -1.27 16.92
N GLY A 405 6.09 -1.96 16.41
CA GLY A 405 5.30 -2.92 17.18
C GLY A 405 6.14 -4.06 17.77
N ASP A 406 7.08 -4.63 17.02
CA ASP A 406 7.98 -5.67 17.52
C ASP A 406 8.87 -5.15 18.66
N ARG A 407 9.34 -3.90 18.62
CA ARG A 407 10.11 -3.28 19.72
C ARG A 407 9.27 -3.01 20.96
N VAL A 408 8.07 -2.45 20.78
CA VAL A 408 7.15 -2.19 21.89
C VAL A 408 6.73 -3.50 22.56
N LEU A 409 6.49 -4.55 21.78
CA LEU A 409 6.22 -5.87 22.33
C LEU A 409 7.41 -6.41 23.16
N ALA A 410 8.64 -6.28 22.63
CA ALA A 410 9.83 -6.69 23.36
C ALA A 410 10.00 -5.91 24.67
N ASP A 411 9.71 -4.59 24.67
CA ASP A 411 9.72 -3.76 25.88
C ASP A 411 8.68 -4.23 26.91
N ILE A 412 7.43 -4.46 26.48
CA ILE A 412 6.37 -4.97 27.37
C ILE A 412 6.76 -6.34 27.94
N GLN A 413 7.28 -7.25 27.11
CA GLN A 413 7.74 -8.57 27.55
C GLN A 413 8.88 -8.48 28.55
N ASN A 414 9.83 -7.57 28.36
CA ASN A 414 10.93 -7.35 29.29
C ASN A 414 10.45 -6.80 30.64
N ARG A 415 9.51 -5.83 30.64
CA ARG A 415 8.92 -5.29 31.88
C ARG A 415 8.16 -6.34 32.69
N HIS A 416 7.54 -7.30 32.00
CA HIS A 416 6.73 -8.36 32.61
C HIS A 416 7.46 -9.71 32.66
N ALA A 417 8.79 -9.72 32.47
CA ALA A 417 9.58 -10.95 32.49
C ALA A 417 9.48 -11.69 33.84
N HIS A 418 9.27 -10.95 34.94
CA HIS A 418 9.04 -11.51 36.27
C HIS A 418 7.81 -12.43 36.32
N LEU A 419 6.72 -12.10 35.61
CA LEU A 419 5.50 -12.91 35.57
C LEU A 419 5.73 -14.32 35.00
N LYS A 420 6.76 -14.49 34.17
CA LYS A 420 7.15 -15.81 33.63
C LYS A 420 7.61 -16.77 34.74
N GLN A 421 8.18 -16.24 35.83
CA GLN A 421 8.73 -17.02 36.94
C GLN A 421 7.75 -17.16 38.11
N THR A 422 6.90 -16.15 38.38
CA THR A 422 5.97 -16.15 39.53
C THR A 422 4.70 -17.00 39.31
N SER A 423 4.40 -17.36 38.07
CA SER A 423 3.13 -18.03 37.68
C SER A 423 2.96 -19.47 38.20
N THR A 424 4.01 -20.10 38.74
CA THR A 424 3.94 -21.42 39.40
C THR A 424 3.28 -21.36 40.78
N SER A 425 3.11 -20.16 41.36
CA SER A 425 2.59 -19.97 42.72
C SER A 425 1.38 -19.02 42.78
N SER A 426 0.94 -18.48 41.64
CA SER A 426 -0.17 -17.53 41.56
C SER A 426 -1.54 -18.22 41.73
N THR A 427 -2.36 -17.68 42.63
CA THR A 427 -3.76 -18.07 42.83
C THR A 427 -4.63 -17.72 41.61
N SER A 428 -5.74 -18.43 41.43
CA SER A 428 -6.66 -18.31 40.28
C SER A 428 -7.22 -16.90 40.06
N THR A 429 -7.14 -16.00 41.04
CA THR A 429 -7.78 -14.68 41.01
C THR A 429 -6.89 -13.54 40.50
N ASP A 430 -5.59 -13.77 40.25
CA ASP A 430 -4.67 -12.69 39.87
C ASP A 430 -4.89 -12.19 38.42
N PRO A 431 -5.35 -10.93 38.20
CA PRO A 431 -5.55 -10.38 36.86
C PRO A 431 -4.29 -10.43 35.98
N GLN A 432 -3.10 -10.51 36.59
CA GLN A 432 -1.83 -10.56 35.88
C GLN A 432 -1.58 -11.91 35.19
N LEU A 433 -2.28 -12.99 35.58
CA LEU A 433 -2.15 -14.32 34.97
C LEU A 433 -2.63 -14.34 33.52
N VAL A 434 -3.72 -13.64 33.21
CA VAL A 434 -4.26 -13.55 31.83
C VAL A 434 -3.34 -12.70 30.95
N LEU A 435 -2.76 -11.64 31.49
CA LEU A 435 -1.74 -10.84 30.80
C LEU A 435 -0.47 -11.65 30.54
N ALA A 436 -0.01 -12.43 31.53
CA ALA A 436 1.14 -13.32 31.37
C ALA A 436 0.88 -14.39 30.30
N PHE A 437 -0.32 -14.97 30.28
CA PHE A 437 -0.75 -15.88 29.21
C PHE A 437 -0.77 -15.20 27.84
N ALA A 438 -1.27 -13.97 27.77
CA ALA A 438 -1.32 -13.18 26.54
C ALA A 438 0.09 -12.94 25.98
N LEU A 439 1.06 -12.60 26.84
CA LEU A 439 2.44 -12.27 26.48
C LEU A 439 3.32 -13.48 26.13
N PHE A 440 3.21 -14.57 26.89
CA PHE A 440 4.18 -15.68 26.86
C PHE A 440 3.61 -17.01 26.38
N GLY A 441 2.29 -17.12 26.18
CA GLY A 441 1.68 -18.33 25.63
C GLY A 441 1.21 -19.34 26.66
N THR A 442 0.86 -20.54 26.17
CA THR A 442 0.36 -21.67 26.97
C THR A 442 1.39 -22.24 27.94
N GLY A 443 2.68 -21.93 27.76
CA GLY A 443 3.77 -22.35 28.65
C GLY A 443 3.62 -21.82 30.08
N VAL A 444 3.00 -20.64 30.26
CA VAL A 444 2.75 -20.04 31.58
C VAL A 444 1.65 -20.75 32.37
N LEU A 445 0.76 -21.46 31.68
CA LEU A 445 -0.32 -22.22 32.32
C LEU A 445 0.17 -23.53 32.95
N ALA A 446 1.40 -23.95 32.64
CA ALA A 446 2.00 -25.18 33.17
C ALA A 446 2.24 -25.04 34.68
N GLY A 447 1.61 -25.91 35.47
CA GLY A 447 1.71 -25.88 36.93
C GLY A 447 0.79 -24.88 37.63
N SER A 448 -0.05 -24.15 36.89
CA SER A 448 -1.08 -23.24 37.44
C SER A 448 -2.44 -23.95 37.60
N SER A 449 -3.39 -23.28 38.27
CA SER A 449 -4.80 -23.69 38.36
C SER A 449 -5.52 -23.79 37.01
N LEU A 450 -4.91 -23.31 35.92
CA LEU A 450 -5.43 -23.35 34.56
C LEU A 450 -4.76 -24.41 33.67
N ASN A 451 -4.09 -25.42 34.27
CA ASN A 451 -3.44 -26.49 33.51
C ASN A 451 -4.43 -27.31 32.65
N ASP A 452 -5.69 -27.43 33.08
CA ASP A 452 -6.74 -28.08 32.29
C ASP A 452 -7.03 -27.32 30.99
N LEU A 453 -6.96 -25.98 31.02
CA LEU A 453 -7.10 -25.16 29.82
C LEU A 453 -5.91 -25.35 28.86
N ARG A 454 -4.69 -25.55 29.39
CA ARG A 454 -3.51 -25.85 28.56
C ARG A 454 -3.75 -27.08 27.71
N GLN A 455 -4.25 -28.17 28.29
CA GLN A 455 -4.52 -29.43 27.60
C GLN A 455 -5.58 -29.28 26.50
N VAL A 456 -6.59 -28.44 26.72
CA VAL A 456 -7.62 -28.14 25.70
C VAL A 456 -7.02 -27.32 24.54
N LEU A 457 -6.17 -26.34 24.84
CA LEU A 457 -5.59 -25.43 23.84
C LEU A 457 -4.46 -26.05 23.01
N THR A 458 -3.68 -26.99 23.56
CA THR A 458 -2.62 -27.70 22.82
C THR A 458 -3.19 -28.85 21.99
N PRO A 459 -2.94 -28.92 20.67
CA PRO A 459 -3.32 -30.08 19.87
C PRO A 459 -2.48 -31.33 20.26
N PRO A 460 -3.05 -32.54 20.18
CA PRO A 460 -2.29 -33.77 20.43
C PRO A 460 -1.18 -33.95 19.39
N PRO A 461 -0.03 -34.56 19.77
CA PRO A 461 1.02 -34.87 18.81
C PRO A 461 0.46 -35.82 17.74
N SER A 462 0.52 -35.41 16.47
CA SER A 462 0.15 -36.28 15.35
C SER A 462 1.18 -37.41 15.25
N SER A 463 0.72 -38.65 15.40
CA SER A 463 1.54 -39.86 15.23
C SER A 463 1.92 -40.04 13.75
N SER A 464 2.98 -39.37 13.32
CA SER A 464 3.74 -39.70 12.11
C SER A 464 5.21 -39.39 12.41
N GLY A 465 5.99 -40.46 12.57
CA GLY A 465 7.33 -40.46 13.15
C GLY A 465 8.35 -39.57 12.42
N GLY A 466 9.25 -39.00 13.22
CA GLY A 466 10.38 -38.20 12.78
C GLY A 466 10.76 -37.21 13.88
N ASP A 467 11.66 -37.65 14.78
CA ASP A 467 12.25 -36.81 15.82
C ASP A 467 12.80 -35.50 15.23
N SER A 468 12.26 -34.38 15.67
CA SER A 468 12.78 -33.04 15.47
C SER A 468 12.05 -32.10 16.45
N GLY A 469 12.72 -31.72 17.53
CA GLY A 469 12.18 -30.85 18.57
C GLY A 469 11.49 -29.62 18.00
N GLY A 470 10.20 -29.45 18.34
CA GLY A 470 9.38 -28.32 17.96
C GLY A 470 9.89 -27.02 18.59
N GLY A 471 10.84 -26.39 17.91
CA GLY A 471 11.32 -25.06 18.22
C GLY A 471 10.19 -24.04 18.11
N GLY A 472 9.92 -23.34 19.21
CA GLY A 472 9.13 -22.13 19.18
C GLY A 472 9.77 -21.13 18.22
N CYS A 473 8.98 -20.62 17.27
CA CYS A 473 9.38 -19.56 16.36
C CYS A 473 9.48 -18.23 17.12
N GLY A 474 10.47 -18.12 18.01
CA GLY A 474 10.98 -16.87 18.55
C GLY A 474 12.11 -16.39 17.67
N GLY A 475 11.79 -15.65 16.61
CA GLY A 475 12.78 -14.97 15.77
C GLY A 475 13.35 -13.74 16.49
N GLY A 476 14.16 -13.97 17.53
CA GLY A 476 15.01 -12.97 18.16
C GLY A 476 16.39 -12.98 17.52
N GLY A 477 16.59 -12.13 16.51
CA GLY A 477 17.92 -11.86 15.95
C GLY A 477 18.62 -10.79 16.79
N GLY A 478 19.13 -11.18 17.96
CA GLY A 478 20.06 -10.38 18.76
C GLY A 478 21.49 -10.75 18.38
N CYS A 479 22.17 -9.89 17.64
CA CYS A 479 23.63 -9.93 17.50
C CYS A 479 24.21 -8.91 18.48
N GLY A 480 24.51 -9.36 19.70
CA GLY A 480 25.38 -8.64 20.63
C GLY A 480 26.83 -8.92 20.26
N GLY A 481 27.50 -7.93 19.68
CA GLY A 481 28.95 -7.92 19.55
C GLY A 481 29.53 -7.18 20.75
N GLY A 482 30.18 -7.91 21.64
CA GLY A 482 30.99 -7.33 22.70
C GLY A 482 32.26 -6.71 22.11
N CYS A 483 32.57 -5.49 22.55
CA CYS A 483 33.91 -4.92 22.46
C CYS A 483 34.30 -4.48 23.87
N GLY A 484 35.05 -5.34 24.56
CA GLY A 484 35.74 -4.98 25.78
C GLY A 484 37.08 -4.31 25.44
N GLY A 485 37.33 -3.19 26.12
CA GLY A 485 38.56 -2.95 26.88
C GLY A 485 39.91 -2.80 26.16
N GLY A 486 40.51 -1.62 26.36
CA GLY A 486 41.93 -1.32 26.15
C GLY A 486 42.08 -0.11 25.21
N GLY A 487 42.68 1.02 25.57
CA GLY A 487 43.51 1.40 26.70
C GLY A 487 44.56 2.38 26.17
N GLY A 488 44.65 3.57 26.79
CA GLY A 488 45.90 4.32 26.97
C GLY A 488 46.57 5.05 25.79
N CYS A 489 46.95 6.30 26.09
CA CYS A 489 48.08 7.08 25.55
C CYS A 489 47.89 7.61 24.11
N GLY A 490 48.14 8.86 23.75
CA GLY A 490 49.02 9.90 24.29
C GLY A 490 49.63 10.61 23.06
N GLY A 491 49.63 11.95 23.06
CA GLY A 491 50.10 12.78 21.93
C GLY A 491 49.21 13.97 21.70
#